data_AF-A0A4Z0WA03-F1
#
_entry.id   AF-A0A4Z0WA03-F1
#
_cell.length_a   1.000
_cell.length_b   1.000
_cell.length_c   1.000
_cell.angle_alpha   90.00
_cell.angle_beta   90.00
_cell.angle_gamma   90.00
#
_symmetry.space_group_name_H-M   'P 1'
#
loop_
_entity.id
_entity.type
_entity.pdbx_description
1 polymer ?
#
loop_
_entity_poly.entity_id
_entity_poly.type
_entity_poly.pdbx_seq_one_letter_code
_entity_poly.pdbx_strand_id
1 'polypeptide(L)'
;MDTWLQLSPRRSKVPKTLSKEYGRYSNEFKRLAVALTHHPDMLAVDIAEKLGIHPVMLYRWRMEMKNGDIPGKASLDEIESEVDLIQANREIRRLSKELKETQRERDFLKKAKRFFQAPNSKSSRS
;
A
#
# COMPACT_ATOMS: atom_id res chain seq x y z
N MET A 1 -1.72 -66.40 -2.42
CA MET A 1 -0.25 -66.41 -2.25
C MET A 1 0.37 -65.90 -3.55
N ASP A 2 0.02 -64.67 -3.95
CA ASP A 2 0.69 -63.42 -3.55
C ASP A 2 2.06 -63.33 -4.21
N THR A 3 2.28 -62.42 -5.16
CA THR A 3 2.43 -61.01 -4.79
C THR A 3 2.31 -60.13 -6.02
N TRP A 4 1.23 -59.34 -6.08
CA TRP A 4 1.28 -58.05 -6.76
C TRP A 4 2.28 -57.18 -6.02
N LEU A 5 3.28 -56.63 -6.71
CA LEU A 5 3.94 -55.33 -6.42
C LEU A 5 5.26 -55.25 -7.19
N GLN A 6 5.26 -54.68 -8.40
CA GLN A 6 6.40 -53.89 -8.88
C GLN A 6 6.09 -53.09 -10.16
N LEU A 7 5.02 -52.28 -10.11
CA LEU A 7 5.04 -51.00 -10.81
C LEU A 7 4.88 -49.89 -9.77
N SER A 8 5.99 -49.25 -9.45
CA SER A 8 5.97 -47.92 -8.84
C SER A 8 7.01 -47.10 -9.60
N PRO A 9 6.59 -46.06 -10.37
CA PRO A 9 7.53 -45.16 -11.01
C PRO A 9 8.42 -44.57 -9.92
N ARG A 10 9.74 -44.72 -10.09
CA ARG A 10 10.75 -44.07 -9.25
C ARG A 10 10.37 -42.60 -9.08
N ARG A 11 9.94 -42.24 -7.88
CA ARG A 11 9.73 -40.86 -7.45
C ARG A 11 11.08 -40.16 -7.60
N SER A 12 11.25 -39.41 -8.68
CA SER A 12 12.45 -38.62 -8.93
C SER A 12 12.63 -37.66 -7.76
N LYS A 13 13.76 -37.78 -7.05
CA LYS A 13 14.21 -36.74 -6.11
C LYS A 13 14.52 -35.51 -6.94
N VAL A 14 13.54 -34.63 -7.10
CA VAL A 14 13.80 -33.29 -7.61
C VAL A 14 14.87 -32.65 -6.70
N PRO A 15 15.97 -32.10 -7.25
CA PRO A 15 16.98 -31.46 -6.44
C PRO A 15 16.34 -30.31 -5.66
N LYS A 16 16.56 -30.28 -4.34
CA LYS A 16 16.17 -29.14 -3.50
C LYS A 16 16.83 -27.90 -4.11
N THR A 17 16.02 -27.02 -4.69
CA THR A 17 16.46 -25.70 -5.11
C THR A 17 17.16 -25.04 -3.93
N LEU A 18 18.37 -24.54 -4.15
CA LEU A 18 19.27 -24.00 -3.13
C LEU A 18 18.54 -22.98 -2.24
N SER A 19 18.09 -23.45 -1.08
CA SER A 19 17.57 -22.62 0.00
C SER A 19 18.76 -21.87 0.62
N LYS A 20 19.23 -20.84 -0.07
CA LYS A 20 20.26 -19.96 0.49
C LYS A 20 19.55 -18.91 1.33
N GLU A 21 19.59 -19.10 2.64
CA GLU A 21 19.40 -18.07 3.68
C GLU A 21 17.98 -17.74 4.18
N TYR A 22 17.04 -18.69 4.18
CA TYR A 22 15.74 -18.47 4.86
C TYR A 22 15.81 -18.26 6.39
N GLY A 23 16.98 -18.48 7.01
CA GLY A 23 17.22 -18.26 8.44
C GLY A 23 18.07 -17.03 8.78
N ARG A 24 18.42 -16.15 7.82
CA ARG A 24 19.39 -15.07 8.06
C ARG A 24 18.76 -13.75 8.55
N TYR A 25 17.48 -13.51 8.27
CA TYR A 25 16.83 -12.23 8.53
C TYR A 25 16.14 -12.21 9.90
N SER A 26 16.47 -11.20 10.71
CA SER A 26 15.82 -10.98 12.01
C SER A 26 14.33 -10.72 11.84
N ASN A 27 13.53 -11.09 12.84
CA ASN A 27 12.09 -10.85 12.82
C ASN A 27 11.76 -9.35 12.63
N GLU A 28 12.54 -8.46 13.25
CA GLU A 28 12.40 -7.01 13.06
C GLU A 28 12.68 -6.60 11.62
N PHE A 29 13.73 -7.14 10.99
CA PHE A 29 14.03 -6.86 9.58
C PHE A 29 12.88 -7.29 8.67
N LYS A 30 12.33 -8.49 8.89
CA LYS A 30 11.19 -9.00 8.12
C LYS A 30 9.97 -8.08 8.26
N ARG A 31 9.68 -7.61 9.47
CA ARG A 31 8.57 -6.68 9.73
C ARG A 31 8.76 -5.35 9.04
N LEU A 32 9.93 -4.72 9.22
CA LEU A 32 10.24 -3.44 8.58
C LEU A 32 10.14 -3.56 7.06
N ALA A 33 10.69 -4.64 6.48
CA ALA A 33 10.62 -4.89 5.05
C ALA A 33 9.17 -4.98 4.55
N VAL A 34 8.28 -5.66 5.29
CA VAL A 34 6.86 -5.73 4.94
C VAL A 34 6.13 -4.41 5.19
N ALA A 35 6.43 -3.68 6.26
CA ALA A 35 5.85 -2.36 6.52
C ALA A 35 6.13 -1.39 5.36
N LEU A 36 7.36 -1.39 4.83
CA LEU A 36 7.74 -0.58 3.66
C LEU A 36 6.88 -0.88 2.43
N THR A 37 6.45 -2.13 2.24
CA THR A 37 5.63 -2.53 1.10
C THR A 37 4.19 -2.02 1.11
N HIS A 38 3.75 -1.40 2.21
CA HIS A 38 2.45 -0.76 2.29
C HIS A 38 2.50 0.73 1.89
N HIS A 39 3.70 1.26 1.61
CA HIS A 39 3.83 2.63 1.12
C HIS A 39 3.21 2.72 -0.30
N PRO A 40 2.23 3.62 -0.54
CA PRO A 40 1.43 3.61 -1.76
C PRO A 40 2.22 3.93 -3.03
N ASP A 41 3.36 4.59 -2.88
CA ASP A 41 4.20 5.03 -4.00
C ASP A 41 5.44 4.11 -4.20
N MET A 42 5.50 2.93 -3.57
CA MET A 42 6.62 1.98 -3.73
C MET A 42 6.13 0.59 -4.14
N LEU A 43 6.74 0.02 -5.18
CA LEU A 43 6.47 -1.36 -5.57
C LEU A 43 7.28 -2.33 -4.70
N ALA A 44 6.71 -3.51 -4.44
CA ALA A 44 7.41 -4.57 -3.71
C ALA A 44 8.73 -4.99 -4.40
N VAL A 45 8.80 -4.86 -5.73
CA VAL A 45 10.01 -5.14 -6.51
C VAL A 45 11.10 -4.12 -6.19
N ASP A 46 10.79 -2.83 -6.18
CA ASP A 46 11.74 -1.75 -5.87
C ASP A 46 12.27 -1.86 -4.44
N ILE A 47 11.39 -2.22 -3.50
CA ILE A 47 11.76 -2.44 -2.09
C ILE A 47 12.69 -3.65 -1.97
N ALA A 48 12.39 -4.73 -2.68
CA ALA A 48 13.21 -5.93 -2.69
C ALA A 48 14.60 -5.64 -3.27
N GLU A 49 14.68 -4.88 -4.37
CA GLU A 49 15.94 -4.45 -4.98
C GLU A 49 16.77 -3.61 -4.01
N LYS A 50 16.16 -2.59 -3.36
CA LYS A 50 16.82 -1.75 -2.36
C LYS A 50 17.32 -2.52 -1.14
N LEU A 51 16.56 -3.52 -0.70
CA LEU A 51 16.92 -4.37 0.43
C LEU A 51 17.85 -5.52 0.05
N GLY A 52 18.17 -5.70 -1.24
CA GLY A 52 18.99 -6.81 -1.74
C GLY A 52 18.37 -8.19 -1.50
N ILE A 53 17.03 -8.26 -1.47
CA ILE A 53 16.27 -9.49 -1.24
C ILE A 53 15.46 -9.87 -2.48
N HIS A 54 15.03 -11.13 -2.57
CA HIS A 54 14.15 -11.54 -3.66
C HIS A 54 12.70 -11.09 -3.37
N PRO A 55 11.94 -10.53 -4.33
CA PRO A 55 10.56 -10.05 -4.11
C PRO A 55 9.64 -11.10 -3.49
N VAL A 56 9.78 -12.37 -3.89
CA VAL A 56 9.02 -13.52 -3.30
C VAL A 56 9.19 -13.63 -1.78
N MET A 57 10.31 -13.18 -1.22
CA MET A 57 10.51 -13.18 0.24
C MET A 57 9.56 -12.21 0.95
N LEU A 58 9.27 -11.05 0.37
CA LEU A 58 8.29 -10.11 0.92
C LEU A 58 6.89 -10.72 0.96
N TYR A 59 6.49 -11.42 -0.11
CA TYR A 59 5.23 -12.16 -0.14
C TYR A 59 5.20 -13.28 0.91
N ARG A 60 6.29 -14.05 1.05
CA ARG A 60 6.40 -15.08 2.07
C ARG A 60 6.30 -14.52 3.48
N TRP A 61 6.99 -13.41 3.77
CA TRP A 61 6.96 -12.77 5.08
C TRP A 61 5.60 -12.16 5.42
N ARG A 62 4.86 -11.64 4.43
CA ARG A 62 3.46 -11.25 4.62
C ARG A 62 2.60 -12.43 5.08
N MET A 63 2.80 -13.61 4.48
CA MET A 63 2.08 -14.83 4.90
C MET A 63 2.55 -15.34 6.27
N GLU A 64 3.87 -15.33 6.53
CA GLU A 64 4.43 -15.69 7.85
C GLU A 64 3.88 -14.78 8.96
N MET A 65 3.71 -13.46 8.72
CA MET A 65 3.04 -12.59 9.67
C MET A 65 1.58 -12.97 9.86
N LYS A 66 0.87 -13.35 8.78
CA LYS A 66 -0.57 -13.66 8.83
C LYS A 66 -0.85 -14.92 9.63
N ASN A 67 0.06 -15.87 9.52
CA ASN A 67 0.00 -17.13 10.24
C ASN A 67 0.55 -17.02 11.66
N GLY A 68 1.13 -15.87 12.06
CA GLY A 68 1.73 -15.67 13.38
C GLY A 68 3.12 -16.30 13.54
N ASP A 69 3.78 -16.70 12.46
CA ASP A 69 5.09 -17.36 12.46
C ASP A 69 6.25 -16.42 12.85
N ILE A 70 6.04 -15.09 12.77
CA ILE A 70 7.04 -14.06 13.10
C ILE A 70 6.68 -13.38 14.45
N PRO A 71 7.21 -13.85 15.59
CA PRO A 71 6.77 -13.42 16.92
C PRO A 71 7.19 -11.99 17.28
N GLY A 72 6.24 -11.09 17.49
CA GLY A 72 6.44 -9.71 17.93
C GLY A 72 5.21 -8.83 17.73
N LYS A 73 5.17 -7.72 18.46
CA LYS A 73 3.98 -6.93 18.76
C LYS A 73 3.69 -5.90 17.65
N ALA A 74 3.31 -6.39 16.49
CA ALA A 74 2.51 -5.64 15.53
C ALA A 74 1.67 -6.70 14.84
N SER A 75 0.43 -6.86 15.32
CA SER A 75 -0.50 -7.78 14.68
C SER A 75 -0.72 -7.29 13.24
N LEU A 76 -0.91 -8.21 12.30
CA LEU A 76 -1.19 -7.82 10.90
C LEU A 76 -2.42 -6.93 10.80
N ASP A 77 -3.39 -7.13 11.68
CA ASP A 77 -4.59 -6.31 11.82
C ASP A 77 -4.23 -4.87 12.21
N GLU A 78 -3.22 -4.66 13.05
CA GLU A 78 -2.71 -3.34 13.42
C GLU A 78 -2.01 -2.67 12.24
N ILE A 79 -1.27 -3.44 11.42
CA ILE A 79 -0.63 -2.95 10.19
C ILE A 79 -1.68 -2.63 9.12
N GLU A 80 -2.66 -3.50 8.89
CA GLU A 80 -3.77 -3.24 7.95
C GLU A 80 -4.58 -2.01 8.40
N SER A 81 -4.86 -1.89 9.71
CA SER A 81 -5.57 -0.72 10.26
C SER A 81 -4.79 0.59 10.08
N GLU A 82 -3.47 0.56 10.22
CA GLU A 82 -2.61 1.73 10.01
C GLU A 82 -2.60 2.12 8.53
N VAL A 83 -2.63 1.13 7.63
CA VAL A 83 -2.66 1.36 6.18
C VAL A 83 -4.00 1.94 5.73
N ASP A 84 -5.10 1.41 6.23
CA ASP A 84 -6.43 1.96 5.99
C ASP A 84 -6.52 3.40 6.52
N LEU A 85 -5.94 3.67 7.69
CA LEU A 85 -5.86 5.00 8.27
C LEU A 85 -5.04 5.97 7.40
N ILE A 86 -3.90 5.53 6.87
CA ILE A 86 -3.06 6.33 5.96
C ILE A 86 -3.82 6.63 4.66
N GLN A 87 -4.49 5.65 4.07
CA GLN A 87 -5.29 5.82 2.85
C GLN A 87 -6.44 6.79 3.08
N ALA A 88 -7.21 6.61 4.17
CA ALA A 88 -8.29 7.49 4.56
C ALA A 88 -7.80 8.93 4.75
N ASN A 89 -6.66 9.13 5.43
CA ASN A 89 -6.08 10.46 5.61
C ASN A 89 -5.63 11.12 4.30
N ARG A 90 -5.10 10.34 3.33
CA ARG A 90 -4.73 10.86 2.00
C ARG A 90 -5.97 11.35 1.25
N GLU A 91 -7.05 10.59 1.29
CA GLU A 91 -8.29 10.94 0.62
C GLU A 91 -8.96 12.16 1.27
N ILE A 92 -8.97 12.24 2.60
CA ILE A 92 -9.44 13.45 3.33
C ILE A 92 -8.65 14.70 2.88
N ARG A 93 -7.32 14.60 2.75
CA ARG A 93 -6.49 15.72 2.28
C ARG A 93 -6.79 16.11 0.83
N ARG A 94 -7.01 15.12 -0.04
CA ARG A 94 -7.39 15.36 -1.44
C ARG A 94 -8.74 16.05 -1.53
N LEU A 95 -9.76 15.47 -0.90
CA LEU A 95 -11.14 15.98 -0.92
C LEU A 95 -11.23 17.36 -0.29
N SER A 96 -10.52 17.61 0.82
CA SER A 96 -10.49 18.94 1.44
C SER A 96 -9.84 20.00 0.54
N LYS A 97 -8.79 19.64 -0.22
CA LYS A 97 -8.19 20.55 -1.21
C LYS A 97 -9.16 20.87 -2.35
N GLU A 98 -9.83 19.84 -2.88
CA GLU A 98 -10.82 20.00 -3.96
C GLU A 98 -12.02 20.85 -3.51
N LEU A 99 -12.58 20.56 -2.34
CA LEU A 99 -13.64 21.38 -1.74
C LEU A 99 -13.22 22.83 -1.58
N LYS A 100 -11.99 23.09 -1.12
CA LYS A 100 -11.48 24.45 -0.96
C LYS A 100 -11.37 25.17 -2.30
N GLU A 101 -10.96 24.48 -3.36
CA GLU A 101 -10.87 25.07 -4.70
C GLU A 101 -12.24 25.42 -5.26
N THR A 102 -13.17 24.46 -5.24
CA THR A 102 -14.56 24.67 -5.68
C THR A 102 -15.24 25.80 -4.91
N GLN A 103 -14.97 25.89 -3.60
CA GLN A 103 -15.49 26.96 -2.77
C GLN A 103 -14.94 28.34 -3.17
N ARG A 104 -13.64 28.44 -3.47
CA ARG A 104 -13.03 29.68 -3.98
C ARG A 104 -13.64 30.10 -5.31
N GLU A 105 -13.78 29.17 -6.25
CA GLU A 105 -14.35 29.45 -7.56
C GLU A 105 -15.79 29.94 -7.43
N ARG A 106 -16.60 29.27 -6.61
CA ARG A 106 -17.98 29.69 -6.32
C ARG A 106 -18.04 31.10 -5.73
N ASP A 107 -17.16 31.41 -4.78
CA ASP A 107 -17.15 32.72 -4.13
C ASP A 107 -16.61 33.81 -5.07
N PHE A 108 -15.67 33.49 -5.95
CA PHE A 108 -15.23 34.37 -7.03
C PHE A 108 -16.37 34.69 -8.00
N LEU A 109 -17.09 33.67 -8.48
CA LEU A 109 -18.23 33.85 -9.38
C LEU A 109 -19.36 34.65 -8.73
N LYS A 110 -19.64 34.43 -7.43
CA LYS A 110 -20.60 35.25 -6.67
C LYS A 110 -20.19 36.71 -6.60
N LYS A 111 -18.89 37.00 -6.37
CA LYS A 111 -18.37 38.38 -6.37
C LYS A 111 -18.48 39.03 -7.74
N ALA A 112 -18.11 38.31 -8.81
CA ALA A 112 -18.24 38.79 -10.18
C ALA A 112 -19.70 39.10 -10.53
N LYS A 113 -20.64 38.20 -10.22
CA LYS A 113 -22.08 38.43 -10.42
C LYS A 113 -22.56 39.71 -9.73
N ARG A 114 -22.14 39.94 -8.47
CA ARG A 114 -22.48 41.19 -7.74
C ARG A 114 -21.92 42.43 -8.43
N PHE A 115 -20.68 42.36 -8.92
CA PHE A 115 -20.04 43.46 -9.64
C PHE A 115 -20.82 43.82 -10.92
N PHE A 116 -21.25 42.84 -11.71
CA PHE A 116 -22.03 43.08 -12.93
C PHE A 116 -23.49 43.48 -12.68
N GLN A 117 -24.04 43.20 -11.49
CA GLN A 117 -25.40 43.59 -11.09
C GLN A 117 -25.47 44.97 -10.42
N ALA A 118 -24.33 45.56 -10.05
CA ALA A 118 -24.31 46.92 -9.52
C ALA A 118 -24.68 47.91 -10.65
N PRO A 119 -25.72 48.76 -10.47
CA PRO A 119 -26.09 49.74 -11.49
C PRO A 119 -24.93 50.72 -11.73
N ASN A 120 -24.57 50.92 -12.99
CA ASN A 120 -23.62 51.94 -13.40
C ASN A 120 -24.26 53.31 -13.15
N SER A 121 -24.06 53.88 -11.96
CA SER A 121 -24.43 55.25 -11.64
C SER A 121 -23.50 56.20 -12.40
N LYS A 122 -23.65 56.26 -13.73
CA LYS A 122 -23.15 57.38 -14.51
C LYS A 122 -23.92 58.60 -14.05
N SER A 123 -23.18 59.53 -13.46
CA SER A 123 -23.58 60.88 -13.16
C SER A 123 -24.42 61.48 -14.29
N SER A 124 -25.72 61.64 -14.06
CA SER A 124 -26.48 62.69 -14.73
C SER A 124 -26.06 64.00 -14.09
N ARG A 125 -25.07 64.67 -14.69
CA ARG A 125 -24.84 66.10 -14.50
C ARG A 125 -25.69 66.80 -15.55
N SER A 126 -26.82 67.37 -15.13
CA SER A 126 -27.54 68.42 -15.83
C SER A 126 -28.19 69.30 -14.79
#